data_AF-A0A0M2PXU5-F1
#
_entry.id   AF-A0A0M2PXU5-F1
#
_cell.length_a   1.000
_cell.length_b   1.000
_cell.length_c   1.000
_cell.angle_alpha   90.00
_cell.angle_beta   90.00
_cell.angle_gamma   90.00
#
_symmetry.space_group_name_H-M   'P 1'
#
loop_
_entity.id
_entity.type
_entity.pdbx_description
1 polymer ?
#
loop_
_entity_poly.entity_id
_entity_poly.type
_entity_poly.pdbx_seq_one_letter_code
_entity_poly.pdbx_strand_id
1 'polypeptide(L)'
;MPQHTTANPLESHRDELIALVHDATYWRLRLRNTDPRNNQNLEANDPDFLPPDTESWAAAEAKFYDRLTAITAVLGTHFPDGVLNTPLETLMPLAALLKLFLNHQHPASSDSRLPASSPYDASDPTQAWNKLDRIWHKLRDHIGRQLHPTLVSLARAPWIKAKAEQQYQVTLQGEHLDDVNSKIWQYLSRSLAGQDTVTGRDCVFNPHYGQAHGQKATVKAWVSKRLWGCVQTVARQEGRNQYGTLRSQRVQIDPDTGATIDPLAQVPDRRPAQPWWEVIQARVAEYREELQNIKPRNKSNHHINAEMVILNRLPPPQDWKILAQRWGCDRTTLERFYQNKCVPWLRDYCEELIDWL
;
A
#
# COMPACT_ATOMS: atom_id res chain seq x y z
N MET A 1 -18.29 -52.46 -27.76
CA MET A 1 -18.37 -51.20 -28.53
C MET A 1 -17.98 -50.07 -27.60
N PRO A 2 -16.92 -49.29 -27.90
CA PRO A 2 -16.59 -48.14 -27.07
C PRO A 2 -17.63 -47.04 -27.34
N GLN A 3 -18.28 -46.58 -26.28
CA GLN A 3 -19.14 -45.41 -26.32
C GLN A 3 -18.25 -44.18 -26.53
N HIS A 4 -18.22 -43.66 -27.76
CA HIS A 4 -17.67 -42.33 -28.02
C HIS A 4 -18.64 -41.31 -27.42
N THR A 5 -18.35 -40.85 -26.19
CA THR A 5 -18.99 -39.69 -25.60
C THR A 5 -18.55 -38.48 -26.42
N THR A 6 -19.39 -38.03 -27.36
CA THR A 6 -19.20 -36.76 -28.06
C THR A 6 -19.31 -35.65 -27.02
N ALA A 7 -18.18 -35.02 -26.68
CA ALA A 7 -18.14 -33.88 -25.77
C ALA A 7 -19.10 -32.78 -26.25
N ASN A 8 -19.86 -32.19 -25.34
CA ASN A 8 -20.78 -31.11 -25.66
C ASN A 8 -19.98 -29.92 -26.23
N PRO A 9 -20.27 -29.43 -27.45
CA PRO A 9 -19.54 -28.31 -28.05
C PRO A 9 -19.46 -27.08 -27.14
N LEU A 10 -20.51 -26.83 -26.34
CA LEU A 10 -20.55 -25.74 -25.37
C LEU A 10 -19.55 -25.90 -24.22
N GLU A 11 -19.29 -27.12 -23.78
CA GLU A 11 -18.28 -27.41 -22.74
C GLU A 11 -16.86 -27.21 -23.30
N SER A 12 -16.61 -27.64 -24.54
CA SER A 12 -15.32 -27.43 -25.21
C SER A 12 -14.96 -25.94 -25.32
N HIS A 13 -15.90 -25.09 -25.73
CA HIS A 13 -15.65 -23.65 -25.84
C HIS A 13 -15.50 -22.96 -24.49
N ARG A 14 -16.17 -23.48 -23.45
CA ARG A 14 -16.00 -22.99 -22.07
C ARG A 14 -14.59 -23.27 -21.56
N ASP A 15 -14.10 -24.49 -21.75
CA ASP A 15 -12.76 -24.88 -21.27
C ASP A 15 -11.66 -24.15 -22.04
N GLU A 16 -11.86 -23.95 -23.35
CA GLU A 16 -11.01 -23.10 -24.18
C GLU A 16 -10.96 -21.65 -23.65
N LEU A 17 -12.13 -21.05 -23.37
CA LEU A 17 -12.19 -19.70 -22.80
C LEU A 17 -11.48 -19.60 -21.45
N ILE A 18 -11.65 -20.59 -20.58
CA ILE A 18 -10.98 -20.63 -19.27
C ILE A 18 -9.46 -20.65 -19.46
N ALA A 19 -8.95 -21.50 -20.33
CA ALA A 19 -7.52 -21.60 -20.61
C ALA A 19 -6.96 -20.26 -21.17
N LEU A 20 -7.66 -19.67 -22.14
CA LEU A 20 -7.25 -18.39 -22.73
C LEU A 20 -7.22 -17.25 -21.72
N VAL A 21 -8.23 -17.15 -20.85
CA VAL A 21 -8.30 -16.12 -19.80
C VAL A 21 -7.17 -16.29 -18.79
N HIS A 22 -6.86 -17.52 -18.39
CA HIS A 22 -5.76 -17.80 -17.48
C HIS A 22 -4.41 -17.41 -18.10
N ASP A 23 -4.16 -17.79 -19.35
CA ASP A 23 -2.95 -17.42 -20.08
C ASP A 23 -2.80 -15.91 -20.24
N ALA A 24 -3.86 -15.22 -20.66
CA ALA A 24 -3.85 -13.76 -20.82
C ALA A 24 -3.57 -13.06 -19.47
N THR A 25 -4.15 -13.56 -18.38
CA THR A 25 -3.89 -13.00 -17.03
C THR A 25 -2.44 -13.21 -16.60
N TYR A 26 -1.85 -14.36 -16.92
CA TYR A 26 -0.42 -14.61 -16.68
C TYR A 26 0.46 -13.59 -17.42
N TRP A 27 0.25 -13.43 -18.74
CA TRP A 27 1.06 -12.51 -19.55
C TRP A 27 0.90 -11.05 -19.14
N ARG A 28 -0.32 -10.65 -18.75
CA ARG A 28 -0.56 -9.32 -18.18
C ARG A 28 0.33 -9.03 -16.97
N LEU A 29 0.44 -9.99 -16.04
CA LEU A 29 1.27 -9.81 -14.85
C LEU A 29 2.75 -9.81 -15.16
N ARG A 30 3.18 -10.65 -16.12
CA ARG A 30 4.56 -10.64 -16.64
C ARG A 30 4.94 -9.29 -17.23
N LEU A 31 4.09 -8.69 -18.06
CA LEU A 31 4.33 -7.37 -18.66
C LEU A 31 4.47 -6.25 -17.62
N ARG A 32 3.89 -6.46 -16.43
CA ARG A 32 3.98 -5.55 -15.28
C ARG A 32 5.13 -5.89 -14.34
N ASN A 33 5.96 -6.87 -14.66
CA ASN A 33 6.99 -7.40 -13.77
C ASN A 33 6.40 -7.76 -12.40
N THR A 34 5.28 -8.47 -12.39
CA THR A 34 4.62 -8.95 -11.17
C THR A 34 4.63 -10.48 -11.16
N ASP A 35 5.10 -11.08 -10.06
CA ASP A 35 5.08 -12.54 -9.89
C ASP A 35 3.62 -13.03 -9.80
N PRO A 36 3.18 -13.89 -10.74
CA PRO A 36 1.80 -14.36 -10.79
C PRO A 36 1.40 -15.22 -9.58
N ARG A 37 2.36 -15.76 -8.83
CA ARG A 37 2.12 -16.63 -7.67
C ARG A 37 1.78 -15.84 -6.40
N ASN A 38 2.35 -14.67 -6.21
CA ASN A 38 2.25 -13.94 -4.93
C ASN A 38 1.88 -12.45 -5.08
N ASN A 39 1.74 -11.95 -6.32
CA ASN A 39 1.45 -10.55 -6.64
C ASN A 39 2.50 -9.54 -6.15
N GLN A 40 3.75 -9.97 -5.99
CA GLN A 40 4.88 -9.09 -5.66
C GLN A 40 5.54 -8.60 -6.94
N ASN A 41 6.09 -7.39 -6.89
CA ASN A 41 6.88 -6.87 -7.99
C ASN A 41 8.19 -7.67 -8.08
N LEU A 42 8.60 -8.01 -9.29
CA LEU A 42 9.88 -8.60 -9.60
C LEU A 42 10.94 -7.50 -9.60
N GLU A 43 12.08 -7.80 -8.99
CA GLU A 43 13.25 -6.93 -8.99
C GLU A 43 14.03 -7.10 -10.30
N ALA A 44 14.84 -6.12 -10.68
CA ALA A 44 15.56 -6.12 -11.97
C ALA A 44 16.58 -7.27 -12.13
N ASN A 45 16.98 -7.90 -11.03
CA ASN A 45 17.89 -9.05 -11.01
C ASN A 45 17.16 -10.40 -11.02
N ASP A 46 15.82 -10.41 -10.98
CA ASP A 46 15.03 -11.63 -11.05
C ASP A 46 15.10 -12.22 -12.48
N PRO A 47 15.34 -13.53 -12.65
CA PRO A 47 15.38 -14.16 -13.98
C PRO A 47 14.06 -14.01 -14.75
N ASP A 48 12.95 -13.78 -14.06
CA ASP A 48 11.63 -13.56 -14.64
C ASP A 48 11.33 -12.08 -14.91
N PHE A 49 12.22 -11.16 -14.58
CA PHE A 49 12.06 -9.75 -14.91
C PHE A 49 12.13 -9.52 -16.43
N LEU A 50 11.15 -8.79 -16.97
CA LEU A 50 11.08 -8.36 -18.36
C LEU A 50 11.45 -6.87 -18.43
N PRO A 51 12.68 -6.52 -18.83
CA PRO A 51 13.07 -5.12 -18.98
C PRO A 51 12.24 -4.45 -20.08
N PRO A 52 11.71 -3.24 -19.87
CA PRO A 52 11.01 -2.49 -20.92
C PRO A 52 11.88 -2.33 -22.18
N ASP A 53 11.24 -2.21 -23.34
CA ASP A 53 11.89 -1.93 -24.64
C ASP A 53 12.90 -3.01 -25.09
N THR A 54 12.78 -4.23 -24.57
CA THR A 54 13.57 -5.38 -25.02
C THR A 54 12.78 -6.31 -25.93
N GLU A 55 13.48 -7.13 -26.71
CA GLU A 55 12.86 -8.14 -27.56
C GLU A 55 12.03 -9.16 -26.75
N SER A 56 12.48 -9.50 -25.53
CA SER A 56 11.73 -10.41 -24.64
C SER A 56 10.44 -9.78 -24.11
N TRP A 57 10.45 -8.47 -23.83
CA TRP A 57 9.24 -7.73 -23.45
C TRP A 57 8.27 -7.64 -24.63
N ALA A 58 8.74 -7.27 -25.82
CA ALA A 58 7.91 -7.21 -27.03
C ALA A 58 7.30 -8.58 -27.38
N ALA A 59 8.06 -9.66 -27.23
CA ALA A 59 7.55 -11.02 -27.44
C ALA A 59 6.47 -11.41 -26.40
N ALA A 60 6.61 -10.97 -25.14
CA ALA A 60 5.59 -11.16 -24.11
C ALA A 60 4.33 -10.33 -24.41
N GLU A 61 4.49 -9.13 -24.95
CA GLU A 61 3.40 -8.25 -25.34
C GLU A 61 2.60 -8.85 -26.49
N ALA A 62 3.29 -9.36 -27.52
CA ALA A 62 2.64 -10.07 -28.63
C ALA A 62 1.80 -11.24 -28.13
N LYS A 63 2.36 -12.11 -27.26
CA LYS A 63 1.62 -13.23 -26.67
C LYS A 63 0.38 -12.79 -25.90
N PHE A 64 0.44 -11.67 -25.19
CA PHE A 64 -0.70 -11.13 -24.47
C PHE A 64 -1.83 -10.73 -25.43
N TYR A 65 -1.53 -9.96 -26.48
CA TYR A 65 -2.53 -9.54 -27.46
C TYR A 65 -3.06 -10.69 -28.33
N ASP A 66 -2.25 -11.69 -28.65
CA ASP A 66 -2.70 -12.91 -29.33
C ASP A 66 -3.80 -13.61 -28.51
N ARG A 67 -3.61 -13.69 -27.18
CA ARG A 67 -4.59 -14.29 -26.26
C ARG A 67 -5.86 -13.44 -26.15
N LEU A 68 -5.74 -12.11 -26.09
CA LEU A 68 -6.93 -11.23 -26.12
C LEU A 68 -7.73 -11.42 -27.41
N THR A 69 -7.06 -11.53 -28.55
CA THR A 69 -7.72 -11.76 -29.84
C THR A 69 -8.47 -13.09 -29.85
N ALA A 70 -7.84 -14.17 -29.39
CA ALA A 70 -8.50 -15.47 -29.25
C ALA A 70 -9.72 -15.41 -28.32
N ILE A 71 -9.63 -14.70 -27.18
CA ILE A 71 -10.78 -14.48 -26.28
C ILE A 71 -11.91 -13.78 -27.03
N THR A 72 -11.63 -12.68 -27.74
CA THR A 72 -12.66 -11.94 -28.45
C THR A 72 -13.32 -12.75 -29.57
N ALA A 73 -12.57 -13.62 -30.24
CA ALA A 73 -13.11 -14.55 -31.23
C ALA A 73 -14.13 -15.51 -30.60
N VAL A 74 -13.77 -16.17 -29.49
CA VAL A 74 -14.64 -17.09 -28.74
C VAL A 74 -15.89 -16.37 -28.22
N LEU A 75 -15.74 -15.16 -27.68
CA LEU A 75 -16.88 -14.33 -27.24
C LEU A 75 -17.76 -13.90 -28.41
N GLY A 76 -17.17 -13.63 -29.57
CA GLY A 76 -17.86 -13.21 -30.78
C GLY A 76 -18.80 -14.28 -31.33
N THR A 77 -18.43 -15.55 -31.20
CA THR A 77 -19.20 -16.69 -31.72
C THR A 77 -20.17 -17.28 -30.71
N HIS A 78 -19.87 -17.26 -29.41
CA HIS A 78 -20.60 -18.07 -28.42
C HIS A 78 -21.24 -17.31 -27.24
N PHE A 79 -21.18 -15.97 -27.21
CA PHE A 79 -21.84 -15.20 -26.15
C PHE A 79 -23.35 -15.00 -26.46
N PRO A 80 -24.31 -15.31 -25.55
CA PRO A 80 -24.17 -15.50 -24.09
C PRO A 80 -24.30 -16.94 -23.55
N ASP A 81 -24.70 -17.94 -24.35
CA ASP A 81 -25.34 -19.18 -23.84
C ASP A 81 -24.44 -20.14 -23.02
N GLY A 82 -23.11 -19.98 -23.06
CA GLY A 82 -22.18 -20.75 -22.22
C GLY A 82 -21.30 -19.91 -21.29
N VAL A 83 -21.06 -18.65 -21.64
CA VAL A 83 -20.02 -17.82 -20.99
C VAL A 83 -20.43 -17.43 -19.58
N LEU A 84 -21.69 -17.07 -19.35
CA LEU A 84 -22.16 -16.64 -18.03
C LEU A 84 -22.23 -17.81 -17.01
N ASN A 85 -22.16 -19.05 -17.48
CA ASN A 85 -22.10 -20.24 -16.62
C ASN A 85 -20.67 -20.61 -16.20
N THR A 86 -19.66 -19.82 -16.62
CA THR A 86 -18.29 -20.01 -16.17
C THR A 86 -18.09 -19.56 -14.71
N PRO A 87 -17.10 -20.11 -13.99
CA PRO A 87 -16.83 -19.72 -12.61
C PRO A 87 -16.45 -18.24 -12.49
N LEU A 88 -16.73 -17.62 -11.34
CA LEU A 88 -16.33 -16.23 -11.06
C LEU A 88 -14.82 -16.03 -11.18
N GLU A 89 -14.03 -17.06 -10.87
CA GLU A 89 -12.57 -17.10 -11.02
C GLU A 89 -12.12 -16.82 -12.46
N THR A 90 -12.96 -17.11 -13.45
CA THR A 90 -12.73 -16.82 -14.87
C THR A 90 -13.42 -15.53 -15.29
N LEU A 91 -14.67 -15.30 -14.85
CA LEU A 91 -15.44 -14.12 -15.24
C LEU A 91 -14.80 -12.80 -14.79
N MET A 92 -14.25 -12.76 -13.57
CA MET A 92 -13.59 -11.57 -13.01
C MET A 92 -12.41 -11.08 -13.86
N PRO A 93 -11.37 -11.91 -14.15
CA PRO A 93 -10.27 -11.49 -14.99
C PRO A 93 -10.70 -11.27 -16.44
N LEU A 94 -11.66 -12.06 -16.96
CA LEU A 94 -12.21 -11.86 -18.30
C LEU A 94 -12.79 -10.45 -18.48
N ALA A 95 -13.60 -9.98 -17.53
CA ALA A 95 -14.17 -8.63 -17.61
C ALA A 95 -13.09 -7.55 -17.59
N ALA A 96 -12.05 -7.72 -16.76
CA ALA A 96 -10.94 -6.79 -16.69
C ALA A 96 -10.08 -6.76 -17.96
N LEU A 97 -9.76 -7.93 -18.53
CA LEU A 97 -9.01 -8.08 -19.77
C LEU A 97 -9.77 -7.47 -20.95
N LEU A 98 -11.08 -7.72 -21.02
CA LEU A 98 -11.94 -7.14 -22.06
C LEU A 98 -11.99 -5.62 -21.95
N LYS A 99 -12.08 -5.06 -20.73
CA LYS A 99 -12.07 -3.60 -20.57
C LYS A 99 -10.76 -2.97 -20.97
N LEU A 100 -9.63 -3.59 -20.62
CA LEU A 100 -8.32 -3.13 -21.06
C LEU A 100 -8.24 -3.11 -22.59
N PHE A 101 -8.63 -4.21 -23.23
CA PHE A 101 -8.67 -4.29 -24.70
C PHE A 101 -9.53 -3.17 -25.31
N LEU A 102 -10.75 -2.96 -24.80
CA LEU A 102 -11.65 -1.90 -25.25
C LEU A 102 -11.07 -0.49 -25.09
N ASN A 103 -10.33 -0.25 -24.00
CA ASN A 103 -9.69 1.05 -23.76
C ASN A 103 -8.52 1.28 -24.74
N HIS A 104 -7.75 0.23 -25.07
CA HIS A 104 -6.66 0.31 -26.04
C HIS A 104 -7.16 0.47 -27.49
N GLN A 105 -8.32 -0.10 -27.80
CA GLN A 105 -8.95 -0.08 -29.12
C GLN A 105 -10.02 1.01 -29.28
N HIS A 106 -10.08 2.00 -28.37
CA HIS A 106 -11.15 3.00 -28.42
C HIS A 106 -11.03 3.86 -29.69
N PRO A 107 -12.06 3.89 -30.57
CA PRO A 107 -11.96 4.51 -31.90
C PRO A 107 -11.76 6.04 -31.89
N ALA A 108 -12.07 6.70 -30.77
CA ALA A 108 -11.83 8.14 -30.58
C ALA A 108 -10.54 8.46 -29.79
N SER A 109 -9.74 7.46 -29.41
CA SER A 109 -8.48 7.71 -28.71
C SER A 109 -7.40 8.11 -29.72
N SER A 110 -6.85 9.32 -29.61
CA SER A 110 -5.69 9.77 -30.40
C SER A 110 -4.42 8.97 -30.09
N ASP A 111 -4.40 8.25 -28.96
CA ASP A 111 -3.32 7.39 -28.50
C ASP A 111 -3.65 5.90 -28.77
N SER A 112 -4.07 5.54 -29.99
CA SER A 112 -4.16 4.13 -30.36
C SER A 112 -2.75 3.53 -30.35
N ARG A 113 -2.38 2.87 -29.24
CA ARG A 113 -1.04 2.29 -29.04
C ARG A 113 -0.80 1.00 -29.83
N LEU A 114 -1.79 0.54 -30.61
CA LEU A 114 -1.58 -0.63 -31.44
C LEU A 114 -0.77 -0.21 -32.68
N PRO A 115 0.27 -0.96 -33.06
CA PRO A 115 1.06 -0.66 -34.25
C PRO A 115 0.16 -0.57 -35.49
N ALA A 116 0.45 0.34 -36.43
CA ALA A 116 -0.31 0.45 -37.69
C ALA A 116 -0.24 -0.82 -38.58
N SER A 117 0.69 -1.74 -38.29
CA SER A 117 0.82 -3.06 -38.91
C SER A 117 0.12 -4.18 -38.13
N SER A 118 -0.63 -3.82 -37.09
CA SER A 118 -1.35 -4.75 -36.25
C SER A 118 -2.41 -5.48 -37.07
N PRO A 119 -2.44 -6.83 -37.11
CA PRO A 119 -3.53 -7.59 -37.70
C PRO A 119 -4.88 -7.37 -36.97
N TYR A 120 -4.88 -6.56 -35.91
CA TYR A 120 -6.00 -6.20 -35.06
C TYR A 120 -6.68 -4.87 -35.47
N ASP A 121 -6.27 -4.28 -36.60
CA ASP A 121 -6.96 -3.15 -37.23
C ASP A 121 -8.15 -3.70 -38.05
N ALA A 122 -9.36 -3.60 -37.50
CA ALA A 122 -10.56 -4.13 -38.14
C ALA A 122 -11.02 -3.22 -39.28
N SER A 123 -11.61 -3.79 -40.33
CA SER A 123 -12.21 -3.02 -41.44
C SER A 123 -13.39 -2.14 -41.04
N ASP A 124 -14.06 -2.48 -39.91
CA ASP A 124 -15.01 -1.61 -39.18
C ASP A 124 -14.75 -1.74 -37.66
N PRO A 125 -13.84 -0.93 -37.11
CA PRO A 125 -13.46 -1.01 -35.70
C PRO A 125 -14.62 -0.63 -34.77
N THR A 126 -15.58 0.14 -35.26
CA THR A 126 -16.69 0.66 -34.44
C THR A 126 -17.71 -0.43 -34.14
N GLN A 127 -18.06 -1.27 -35.10
CA GLN A 127 -19.05 -2.34 -34.90
C GLN A 127 -18.52 -3.44 -33.97
N ALA A 128 -17.27 -3.87 -34.16
CA ALA A 128 -16.62 -4.86 -33.30
C ALA A 128 -16.46 -4.35 -31.86
N TRP A 129 -16.02 -3.10 -31.70
CA TRP A 129 -15.90 -2.45 -30.40
C TRP A 129 -17.25 -2.38 -29.67
N ASN A 130 -18.30 -1.92 -30.35
CA ASN A 130 -19.65 -1.83 -29.76
C ASN A 130 -20.18 -3.19 -29.29
N LYS A 131 -19.90 -4.26 -30.04
CA LYS A 131 -20.29 -5.62 -29.65
C LYS A 131 -19.57 -6.05 -28.36
N LEU A 132 -18.26 -5.86 -28.31
CA LEU A 132 -17.43 -6.22 -27.16
C LEU A 132 -17.77 -5.38 -25.92
N ASP A 133 -18.08 -4.09 -26.09
CA ASP A 133 -18.53 -3.22 -24.99
C ASP A 133 -19.86 -3.68 -24.39
N ARG A 134 -20.83 -4.07 -25.22
CA ARG A 134 -22.08 -4.70 -24.76
C ARG A 134 -21.84 -6.00 -24.00
N ILE A 135 -20.89 -6.82 -24.45
CA ILE A 135 -20.50 -8.06 -23.76
C ILE A 135 -19.89 -7.74 -22.40
N TRP A 136 -19.00 -6.75 -22.32
CA TRP A 136 -18.39 -6.30 -21.07
C TRP A 136 -19.44 -5.84 -20.05
N HIS A 137 -20.41 -5.04 -20.48
CA HIS A 137 -21.51 -4.61 -19.62
C HIS A 137 -22.32 -5.78 -19.06
N LYS A 138 -22.68 -6.75 -19.93
CA LYS A 138 -23.40 -7.97 -19.50
C LYS A 138 -22.59 -8.80 -18.50
N LEU A 139 -21.29 -8.96 -18.73
CA LEU A 139 -20.37 -9.65 -17.81
C LEU A 139 -20.33 -8.95 -16.46
N ARG A 140 -20.07 -7.64 -16.45
CA ARG A 140 -20.00 -6.81 -15.25
C ARG A 140 -21.28 -6.92 -14.42
N ASP A 141 -22.43 -6.78 -15.05
CA ASP A 141 -23.72 -6.81 -14.37
C ASP A 141 -24.05 -8.22 -13.85
N HIS A 142 -23.62 -9.27 -14.56
CA HIS A 142 -23.76 -10.65 -14.11
C HIS A 142 -22.88 -10.96 -12.90
N ILE A 143 -21.60 -10.59 -12.95
CA ILE A 143 -20.66 -10.70 -11.82
C ILE A 143 -21.19 -9.95 -10.61
N GLY A 144 -21.68 -8.72 -10.82
CA GLY A 144 -22.28 -7.89 -9.78
C GLY A 144 -23.45 -8.61 -9.09
N ARG A 145 -24.36 -9.19 -9.86
CA ARG A 145 -25.49 -9.98 -9.33
C ARG A 145 -25.05 -11.20 -8.52
N GLN A 146 -24.00 -11.91 -8.95
CA GLN A 146 -23.49 -13.06 -8.20
C GLN A 146 -22.78 -12.67 -6.89
N LEU A 147 -21.99 -11.58 -6.91
CA LEU A 147 -21.21 -11.15 -5.75
C LEU A 147 -22.03 -10.39 -4.71
N HIS A 148 -23.07 -9.65 -5.13
CA HIS A 148 -23.79 -8.75 -4.25
C HIS A 148 -24.37 -9.42 -2.97
N PRO A 149 -25.09 -10.55 -3.06
CA PRO A 149 -25.62 -11.21 -1.85
C PRO A 149 -24.50 -11.68 -0.92
N THR A 150 -23.40 -12.19 -1.49
CA THR A 150 -22.23 -12.66 -0.73
C THR A 150 -21.55 -11.50 0.00
N LEU A 151 -21.38 -10.35 -0.66
CA LEU A 151 -20.77 -9.16 -0.07
C LEU A 151 -21.61 -8.61 1.09
N VAL A 152 -22.92 -8.46 0.89
CA VAL A 152 -23.84 -7.98 1.92
C VAL A 152 -23.85 -8.93 3.12
N SER A 153 -23.90 -10.24 2.87
CA SER A 153 -23.86 -11.26 3.92
C SER A 153 -22.55 -11.23 4.70
N LEU A 154 -21.41 -11.14 4.02
CA LEU A 154 -20.10 -11.06 4.68
C LEU A 154 -19.93 -9.76 5.47
N ALA A 155 -20.34 -8.62 4.90
CA ALA A 155 -20.22 -7.31 5.57
C ALA A 155 -21.03 -7.26 6.87
N ARG A 156 -22.20 -7.94 6.88
CA ARG A 156 -23.10 -8.03 8.04
C ARG A 156 -22.81 -9.24 8.94
N ALA A 157 -21.78 -10.03 8.64
CA ALA A 157 -21.46 -11.20 9.44
C ALA A 157 -21.06 -10.78 10.86
N PRO A 158 -21.70 -11.35 11.92
CA PRO A 158 -21.44 -10.94 13.30
C PRO A 158 -19.96 -11.00 13.69
N TRP A 159 -19.24 -12.01 13.21
CA TRP A 159 -17.82 -12.18 13.53
C TRP A 159 -16.92 -11.10 12.90
N ILE A 160 -17.23 -10.58 11.69
CA ILE A 160 -16.45 -9.51 11.06
C ILE A 160 -16.66 -8.22 11.84
N LYS A 161 -17.93 -7.92 12.14
CA LYS A 161 -18.33 -6.76 12.92
C LYS A 161 -17.68 -6.80 14.30
N ALA A 162 -17.91 -7.86 15.08
CA ALA A 162 -17.38 -8.01 16.43
C ALA A 162 -15.86 -7.91 16.47
N LYS A 163 -15.17 -8.52 15.49
CA LYS A 163 -13.70 -8.44 15.40
C LYS A 163 -13.22 -7.00 15.17
N ALA A 164 -13.90 -6.24 14.32
CA ALA A 164 -13.55 -4.85 14.07
C ALA A 164 -13.88 -3.94 15.26
N GLU A 165 -15.06 -4.11 15.85
CA GLU A 165 -15.50 -3.38 17.04
C GLU A 165 -14.55 -3.62 18.22
N GLN A 166 -14.16 -4.88 18.46
CA GLN A 166 -13.19 -5.24 19.48
C GLN A 166 -11.80 -4.63 19.19
N GLN A 167 -11.33 -4.74 17.95
CA GLN A 167 -9.98 -4.29 17.59
C GLN A 167 -9.83 -2.76 17.64
N TYR A 168 -10.89 -2.01 17.34
CA TYR A 168 -10.87 -0.55 17.25
C TYR A 168 -11.67 0.17 18.33
N GLN A 169 -12.30 -0.58 19.24
CA GLN A 169 -13.15 -0.06 20.34
C GLN A 169 -14.22 0.92 19.87
N VAL A 170 -14.87 0.59 18.76
CA VAL A 170 -15.97 1.36 18.18
C VAL A 170 -17.22 0.49 18.11
N THR A 171 -18.38 1.11 18.03
CA THR A 171 -19.63 0.43 17.68
C THR A 171 -19.95 0.72 16.22
N LEU A 172 -20.07 -0.31 15.39
CA LEU A 172 -20.40 -0.18 13.97
C LEU A 172 -21.92 -0.27 13.78
N GLN A 173 -22.52 0.84 13.35
CA GLN A 173 -23.94 0.95 13.01
C GLN A 173 -24.21 0.51 11.56
N GLY A 174 -25.49 0.44 11.18
CA GLY A 174 -25.91 0.05 9.83
C GLY A 174 -25.28 0.92 8.74
N GLU A 175 -25.23 2.24 8.95
CA GLU A 175 -24.61 3.20 8.02
C GLU A 175 -23.12 2.92 7.78
N HIS A 176 -22.38 2.50 8.81
CA HIS A 176 -20.97 2.11 8.67
C HIS A 176 -20.82 0.86 7.79
N LEU A 177 -21.78 -0.07 7.83
CA LEU A 177 -21.76 -1.26 6.98
C LEU A 177 -22.13 -0.93 5.53
N ASP A 178 -22.99 0.07 5.31
CA ASP A 178 -23.30 0.58 3.97
C ASP A 178 -22.09 1.32 3.36
N ASP A 179 -21.31 2.01 4.18
CA ASP A 179 -20.01 2.58 3.80
C ASP A 179 -18.98 1.51 3.42
N VAL A 180 -18.92 0.41 4.17
CA VAL A 180 -18.08 -0.75 3.82
C VAL A 180 -18.48 -1.31 2.46
N ASN A 181 -19.78 -1.50 2.22
CA ASN A 181 -20.32 -1.96 0.95
C ASN A 181 -19.95 -1.02 -0.20
N SER A 182 -20.10 0.29 0.01
CA SER A 182 -19.75 1.30 -1.00
C SER A 182 -18.26 1.25 -1.35
N LYS A 183 -17.37 1.14 -0.34
CA LYS A 183 -15.92 1.05 -0.55
C LYS A 183 -15.50 -0.23 -1.28
N ILE A 184 -16.07 -1.38 -0.95
CA ILE A 184 -15.74 -2.63 -1.66
C ILE A 184 -16.24 -2.59 -3.11
N TRP A 185 -17.39 -1.97 -3.39
CA TRP A 185 -17.87 -1.80 -4.77
C TRP A 185 -17.02 -0.85 -5.59
N GLN A 186 -16.52 0.24 -5.00
CA GLN A 186 -15.53 1.11 -5.66
C GLN A 186 -14.27 0.32 -6.04
N TYR A 187 -13.78 -0.53 -5.14
CA TYR A 187 -12.64 -1.40 -5.41
C TYR A 187 -12.94 -2.42 -6.52
N LEU A 188 -14.06 -3.13 -6.44
CA LEU A 188 -14.47 -4.11 -7.45
C LEU A 188 -14.70 -3.47 -8.81
N SER A 189 -15.25 -2.26 -8.87
CA SER A 189 -15.44 -1.54 -10.13
C SER A 189 -14.11 -1.24 -10.82
N ARG A 190 -13.08 -0.83 -10.06
CA ARG A 190 -11.71 -0.66 -10.59
C ARG A 190 -11.13 -1.99 -11.06
N SER A 191 -11.34 -3.06 -10.29
CA SER A 191 -10.89 -4.42 -10.66
C SER A 191 -11.51 -4.87 -11.97
N LEU A 192 -12.83 -4.72 -12.14
CA LEU A 192 -13.54 -5.10 -13.37
C LEU A 192 -13.18 -4.20 -14.55
N ALA A 193 -12.69 -2.99 -14.28
CA ALA A 193 -12.17 -2.09 -15.29
C ALA A 193 -10.69 -2.34 -15.63
N GLY A 194 -10.04 -3.29 -14.95
CA GLY A 194 -8.62 -3.57 -15.12
C GLY A 194 -7.69 -2.45 -14.64
N GLN A 195 -8.19 -1.51 -13.86
CA GLN A 195 -7.46 -0.34 -13.39
C GLN A 195 -6.61 -0.65 -12.15
N ASP A 196 -5.64 0.20 -11.86
CA ASP A 196 -4.88 0.10 -10.62
C ASP A 196 -5.62 0.69 -9.42
N THR A 197 -5.23 0.20 -8.24
CA THR A 197 -5.55 0.89 -6.99
C THR A 197 -4.94 2.29 -6.97
N VAL A 198 -5.44 3.16 -6.08
CA VAL A 198 -4.85 4.50 -5.83
C VAL A 198 -3.35 4.40 -5.47
N THR A 199 -2.92 3.26 -4.93
CA THR A 199 -1.51 2.98 -4.58
C THR A 199 -0.71 2.32 -5.72
N GLY A 200 -1.23 2.28 -6.95
CA GLY A 200 -0.54 1.72 -8.13
C GLY A 200 -0.42 0.19 -8.18
N ARG A 201 -1.07 -0.54 -7.26
CA ARG A 201 -1.08 -2.01 -7.26
C ARG A 201 -2.19 -2.55 -8.15
N ASP A 202 -1.92 -3.65 -8.86
CA ASP A 202 -2.95 -4.38 -9.60
C ASP A 202 -4.07 -4.83 -8.65
N CYS A 203 -5.30 -4.47 -9.01
CA CYS A 203 -6.49 -4.82 -8.25
C CYS A 203 -7.34 -5.89 -8.91
N VAL A 204 -6.89 -6.49 -10.01
CA VAL A 204 -7.60 -7.56 -10.70
C VAL A 204 -7.40 -8.88 -9.96
N PHE A 205 -8.48 -9.64 -9.82
CA PHE A 205 -8.38 -11.01 -9.35
C PHE A 205 -7.55 -11.86 -10.33
N ASN A 206 -6.54 -12.56 -9.81
CA ASN A 206 -5.71 -13.47 -10.59
C ASN A 206 -5.92 -14.92 -10.12
N PRO A 207 -6.32 -15.83 -11.02
CA PRO A 207 -6.48 -17.25 -10.69
C PRO A 207 -5.16 -17.98 -10.39
N HIS A 208 -4.01 -17.39 -10.75
CA HIS A 208 -2.67 -17.97 -10.50
C HIS A 208 -2.11 -17.68 -9.11
N TYR A 209 -2.75 -16.82 -8.31
CA TYR A 209 -2.29 -16.56 -6.95
C TYR A 209 -2.27 -17.86 -6.13
N GLY A 210 -1.08 -18.19 -5.61
CA GLY A 210 -0.89 -19.29 -4.69
C GLY A 210 -1.50 -18.96 -3.32
N GLN A 211 -2.29 -19.88 -2.78
CA GLN A 211 -2.67 -19.84 -1.38
C GLN A 211 -1.69 -20.66 -0.53
N ALA A 212 -1.75 -20.49 0.80
CA ALA A 212 -1.07 -21.38 1.72
C ALA A 212 -1.43 -22.84 1.39
N HIS A 213 -0.43 -23.73 1.39
CA HIS A 213 -0.58 -25.15 1.06
C HIS A 213 -0.84 -25.49 -0.42
N GLY A 214 -0.53 -24.60 -1.37
CA GLY A 214 -0.56 -24.92 -2.80
C GLY A 214 -1.95 -24.95 -3.44
N GLN A 215 -2.99 -24.47 -2.73
CA GLN A 215 -4.33 -24.33 -3.29
C GLN A 215 -4.44 -23.11 -4.21
N LYS A 216 -5.32 -23.19 -5.23
CA LYS A 216 -5.64 -22.07 -6.13
C LYS A 216 -6.41 -20.99 -5.37
N ALA A 217 -6.15 -19.71 -5.68
CA ALA A 217 -6.93 -18.61 -5.13
C ALA A 217 -8.40 -18.67 -5.57
N THR A 218 -9.31 -18.44 -4.61
CA THR A 218 -10.74 -18.31 -4.87
C THR A 218 -11.17 -16.86 -4.84
N VAL A 219 -12.19 -16.50 -5.63
CA VAL A 219 -12.76 -15.15 -5.62
C VAL A 219 -13.29 -14.82 -4.23
N LYS A 220 -13.91 -15.78 -3.55
CA LYS A 220 -14.42 -15.61 -2.19
C LYS A 220 -13.32 -15.20 -1.20
N ALA A 221 -12.18 -15.91 -1.18
CA ALA A 221 -11.08 -15.59 -0.27
C ALA A 221 -10.47 -14.22 -0.58
N TRP A 222 -10.29 -13.93 -1.86
CA TRP A 222 -9.75 -12.65 -2.33
C TRP A 222 -10.67 -11.47 -1.95
N VAL A 223 -11.97 -11.58 -2.23
CA VAL A 223 -12.98 -10.57 -1.85
C VAL A 223 -13.05 -10.41 -0.34
N SER A 224 -13.05 -11.51 0.43
CA SER A 224 -13.12 -11.46 1.90
C SER A 224 -11.96 -10.69 2.51
N LYS A 225 -10.73 -10.89 1.99
CA LYS A 225 -9.54 -10.15 2.42
C LYS A 225 -9.69 -8.64 2.16
N ARG A 226 -10.28 -8.24 1.03
CA ARG A 226 -10.51 -6.83 0.68
C ARG A 226 -11.62 -6.21 1.50
N LEU A 227 -12.72 -6.93 1.68
CA LEU A 227 -13.82 -6.51 2.53
C LEU A 227 -13.35 -6.22 3.95
N TRP A 228 -12.52 -7.10 4.52
CA TRP A 228 -11.91 -6.86 5.83
C TRP A 228 -11.10 -5.56 5.86
N GLY A 229 -10.31 -5.27 4.81
CA GLY A 229 -9.61 -3.99 4.69
C GLY A 229 -10.56 -2.79 4.71
N CYS A 230 -11.70 -2.86 4.00
CA CYS A 230 -12.72 -1.81 4.02
C CYS A 230 -13.32 -1.62 5.42
N VAL A 231 -13.65 -2.71 6.12
CA VAL A 231 -14.15 -2.69 7.50
C VAL A 231 -13.13 -2.02 8.43
N GLN A 232 -11.86 -2.37 8.32
CA GLN A 232 -10.79 -1.73 9.10
C GLN A 232 -10.70 -0.23 8.83
N THR A 233 -10.82 0.19 7.57
CA THR A 233 -10.81 1.62 7.22
C THR A 233 -11.97 2.36 7.87
N VAL A 234 -13.18 1.83 7.79
CA VAL A 234 -14.37 2.46 8.40
C VAL A 234 -14.26 2.48 9.92
N ALA A 235 -13.87 1.37 10.54
CA ALA A 235 -13.71 1.30 11.99
C ALA A 235 -12.62 2.25 12.51
N ARG A 236 -11.50 2.41 11.78
CA ARG A 236 -10.46 3.41 12.12
C ARG A 236 -10.97 4.84 11.98
N GLN A 237 -11.75 5.11 10.93
CA GLN A 237 -12.31 6.44 10.74
C GLN A 237 -13.25 6.78 11.89
N GLU A 238 -14.09 5.82 12.30
CA GLU A 238 -14.99 6.02 13.42
C GLU A 238 -14.24 6.18 14.74
N GLY A 239 -13.18 5.40 14.98
CA GLY A 239 -12.34 5.57 16.16
C GLY A 239 -11.68 6.95 16.21
N ARG A 240 -11.29 7.50 15.05
CA ARG A 240 -10.79 8.89 14.97
C ARG A 240 -11.87 9.92 15.26
N ASN A 241 -13.09 9.70 14.78
CA ASN A 241 -14.21 10.59 15.04
C ASN A 241 -14.58 10.60 16.54
N GLN A 242 -14.57 9.43 17.18
CA GLN A 242 -14.93 9.28 18.60
C GLN A 242 -13.81 9.73 19.56
N TYR A 243 -12.54 9.45 19.22
CA TYR A 243 -11.42 9.58 20.18
C TYR A 243 -10.27 10.49 19.72
N GLY A 244 -10.36 11.09 18.53
CA GLY A 244 -9.33 11.98 17.97
C GLY A 244 -8.12 11.25 17.36
N THR A 245 -7.20 12.03 16.77
CA THR A 245 -6.09 11.53 15.92
C THR A 245 -5.02 10.74 16.67
N LEU A 246 -4.87 10.93 17.99
CA LEU A 246 -3.80 10.34 18.81
C LEU A 246 -4.10 8.89 19.26
N ARG A 247 -5.35 8.42 19.22
CA ARG A 247 -5.77 7.08 19.70
C ARG A 247 -6.00 6.04 18.58
N SER A 248 -5.46 6.26 17.38
CA SER A 248 -5.54 5.28 16.27
C SER A 248 -4.58 4.08 16.39
N GLN A 249 -3.81 3.96 17.49
CA GLN A 249 -2.97 2.79 17.75
C GLN A 249 -3.81 1.61 18.29
N ARG A 250 -3.33 0.37 18.10
CA ARG A 250 -3.93 -0.83 18.71
C ARG A 250 -3.93 -0.64 20.23
N VAL A 251 -5.11 -0.47 20.82
CA VAL A 251 -5.28 -0.43 22.27
C VAL A 251 -4.90 -1.80 22.83
N GLN A 252 -3.98 -1.84 23.79
CA GLN A 252 -3.67 -3.07 24.52
C GLN A 252 -4.78 -3.32 25.53
N ILE A 253 -5.29 -4.55 25.54
CA ILE A 253 -6.36 -4.99 26.44
C ILE A 253 -5.73 -5.96 27.42
N ASP A 254 -5.98 -5.72 28.70
CA ASP A 254 -5.58 -6.63 29.76
C ASP A 254 -6.32 -7.98 29.58
N PRO A 255 -5.62 -9.11 29.43
CA PRO A 255 -6.24 -10.41 29.15
C PRO A 255 -7.19 -10.91 30.24
N ASP A 256 -6.98 -10.47 31.48
CA ASP A 256 -7.64 -11.01 32.66
C ASP A 256 -8.84 -10.16 33.08
N THR A 257 -8.75 -8.84 32.86
CA THR A 257 -9.79 -7.89 33.29
C THR A 257 -10.64 -7.36 32.12
N GLY A 258 -10.19 -7.51 30.88
CA GLY A 258 -10.85 -6.93 29.71
C GLY A 258 -10.83 -5.39 29.69
N ALA A 259 -10.13 -4.77 30.64
CA ALA A 259 -10.00 -3.33 30.75
C ALA A 259 -9.03 -2.80 29.69
N THR A 260 -9.33 -1.60 29.19
CA THR A 260 -8.42 -0.86 28.32
C THR A 260 -7.21 -0.42 29.11
N ILE A 261 -6.03 -0.94 28.78
CA ILE A 261 -4.77 -0.44 29.35
C ILE A 261 -4.54 0.93 28.72
N ASP A 262 -4.63 1.99 29.52
CA ASP A 262 -4.21 3.32 29.07
C ASP A 262 -2.68 3.28 28.86
N PRO A 263 -2.18 3.38 27.62
CA PRO A 263 -0.74 3.32 27.35
C PRO A 263 0.02 4.49 28.00
N LEU A 264 -0.67 5.56 28.44
CA LEU A 264 -0.06 6.68 29.17
C LEU A 264 -0.01 6.45 30.69
N ALA A 265 -0.84 5.57 31.24
CA ALA A 265 -0.85 5.29 32.69
C ALA A 265 0.42 4.57 33.17
N GLN A 266 1.18 3.97 32.25
CA GLN A 266 2.46 3.30 32.53
C GLN A 266 3.68 4.09 32.07
N VAL A 267 3.51 5.26 31.45
CA VAL A 267 4.65 6.12 31.10
C VAL A 267 5.09 6.81 32.39
N PRO A 268 6.29 6.52 32.92
CA PRO A 268 6.81 7.27 34.05
C PRO A 268 6.87 8.75 33.65
N ASP A 269 6.40 9.67 34.49
CA ASP A 269 6.64 11.09 34.25
C ASP A 269 8.15 11.34 34.34
N ARG A 270 8.81 11.33 33.17
CA ARG A 270 10.25 11.56 33.03
C ARG A 270 10.60 13.05 33.01
N ARG A 271 9.62 13.95 33.19
CA ARG A 271 9.93 15.37 33.32
C ARG A 271 10.70 15.56 34.62
N PRO A 272 11.94 16.09 34.57
CA PRO A 272 12.68 16.34 35.79
C PRO A 272 11.90 17.35 36.65
N ALA A 273 11.93 17.16 37.98
CA ALA A 273 11.25 18.03 38.94
C ALA A 273 11.70 19.50 38.85
N GLN A 274 12.87 19.73 38.24
CA GLN A 274 13.42 21.02 37.89
C GLN A 274 13.71 21.06 36.38
N PRO A 275 13.55 22.21 35.70
CA PRO A 275 13.98 22.35 34.32
C PRO A 275 15.42 21.90 34.13
N TRP A 276 15.69 21.06 33.12
CA TRP A 276 17.01 20.47 32.88
C TRP A 276 18.15 21.51 32.77
N TRP A 277 17.85 22.71 32.30
CA TRP A 277 18.83 23.79 32.18
C TRP A 277 19.19 24.43 33.52
N GLU A 278 18.30 24.41 34.53
CA GLU A 278 18.61 24.88 35.89
C GLU A 278 19.63 23.95 36.55
N VAL A 279 19.47 22.64 36.35
CA VAL A 279 20.41 21.63 36.82
C VAL A 279 21.79 21.84 36.20
N ILE A 280 21.86 22.08 34.88
CA ILE A 280 23.15 22.38 34.22
C ILE A 280 23.74 23.70 34.73
N GLN A 281 22.94 24.75 34.96
CA GLN A 281 23.45 26.01 35.53
C GLN A 281 24.07 25.78 36.92
N ALA A 282 23.41 25.01 37.78
CA ALA A 282 23.91 24.67 39.11
C ALA A 282 25.24 23.88 39.03
N ARG A 283 25.32 22.89 38.13
CA ARG A 283 26.55 22.11 37.91
C ARG A 283 27.69 22.96 37.34
N VAL A 284 27.40 23.84 36.39
CA VAL A 284 28.42 24.76 35.85
C VAL A 284 28.95 25.70 36.93
N ALA A 285 28.10 26.14 37.87
CA ALA A 285 28.52 26.97 39.00
C ALA A 285 29.40 26.19 39.99
N GLU A 286 29.09 24.92 40.26
CA GLU A 286 29.86 24.02 41.12
C GLU A 286 31.28 23.75 40.57
N TYR A 287 31.40 23.50 39.26
CA TYR A 287 32.66 23.15 38.59
C TYR A 287 33.28 24.32 37.81
N ARG A 288 33.00 25.55 38.24
CA ARG A 288 33.38 26.77 37.52
C ARG A 288 34.87 26.84 37.21
N GLU A 289 35.72 26.57 38.21
CA GLU A 289 37.18 26.66 38.06
C GLU A 289 37.71 25.66 37.03
N GLU A 290 37.19 24.44 37.01
CA GLU A 290 37.54 23.41 36.03
C GLU A 290 37.12 23.83 34.62
N LEU A 291 35.87 24.28 34.47
CA LEU A 291 35.32 24.72 33.18
C LEU A 291 36.02 25.96 32.61
N GLN A 292 36.52 26.86 33.46
CA GLN A 292 37.33 28.00 33.04
C GLN A 292 38.71 27.60 32.52
N ASN A 293 39.24 26.46 32.97
CA ASN A 293 40.51 25.89 32.52
C ASN A 293 40.39 25.09 31.22
N ILE A 294 39.18 24.63 30.87
CA ILE A 294 38.90 24.00 29.58
C ILE A 294 38.78 25.08 28.51
N LYS A 295 39.79 25.19 27.65
CA LYS A 295 39.91 26.22 26.61
C LYS A 295 40.08 25.61 25.21
N PRO A 296 39.74 26.34 24.13
CA PRO A 296 40.03 25.91 22.76
C PRO A 296 41.54 25.69 22.54
N ARG A 297 41.89 24.77 21.64
CA ARG A 297 43.29 24.42 21.33
C ARG A 297 44.13 25.60 20.82
N ASN A 298 43.50 26.55 20.14
CA ASN A 298 44.19 27.72 19.61
C ASN A 298 44.38 28.78 20.71
N LYS A 299 45.64 29.15 20.98
CA LYS A 299 46.03 30.16 21.98
C LYS A 299 45.36 31.52 21.76
N SER A 300 45.06 31.89 20.51
CA SER A 300 44.36 33.15 20.21
C SER A 300 42.92 33.20 20.75
N ASN A 301 42.34 32.06 21.14
CA ASN A 301 40.95 31.93 21.58
C ASN A 301 40.84 31.55 23.07
N HIS A 302 41.91 31.72 23.86
CA HIS A 302 41.94 31.34 25.28
C HIS A 302 41.10 32.25 26.21
N HIS A 303 40.56 33.35 25.68
CA HIS A 303 39.52 34.15 26.34
C HIS A 303 38.14 33.47 26.31
N ILE A 304 37.96 32.42 25.52
CA ILE A 304 36.77 31.56 25.48
C ILE A 304 37.05 30.32 26.34
N ASN A 305 36.11 29.97 27.21
CA ASN A 305 36.20 28.78 28.06
C ASN A 305 34.88 27.97 28.05
N ALA A 306 34.90 26.74 28.57
CA ALA A 306 33.74 25.84 28.53
C ALA A 306 32.55 26.38 29.34
N GLU A 307 32.78 27.05 30.48
CA GLU A 307 31.72 27.70 31.28
C GLU A 307 30.88 28.65 30.41
N MET A 308 31.54 29.60 29.74
CA MET A 308 30.88 30.59 28.92
C MET A 308 30.11 29.95 27.76
N VAL A 309 30.69 28.94 27.11
CA VAL A 309 30.06 28.29 25.96
C VAL A 309 28.83 27.49 26.39
N ILE A 310 28.91 26.74 27.49
CA ILE A 310 27.79 25.95 28.01
C ILE A 310 26.63 26.88 28.41
N LEU A 311 26.90 27.93 29.21
CA LEU A 311 25.84 28.83 29.69
C LEU A 311 25.12 29.56 28.55
N ASN A 312 25.82 29.95 27.48
CA ASN A 312 25.20 30.63 26.33
C ASN A 312 24.39 29.68 25.42
N ARG A 313 24.47 28.37 25.66
CA ARG A 313 23.70 27.34 24.95
C ARG A 313 22.48 26.85 25.72
N LEU A 314 22.35 27.21 26.99
CA LEU A 314 21.13 26.97 27.76
C LEU A 314 20.00 27.91 27.30
N PRO A 315 18.72 27.53 27.47
CA PRO A 315 17.59 28.38 27.18
C PRO A 315 17.67 29.76 27.88
N PRO A 316 17.46 30.87 27.15
CA PRO A 316 17.28 30.97 25.70
C PRO A 316 18.61 30.80 24.93
N PRO A 317 18.72 29.84 23.99
CA PRO A 317 20.00 29.52 23.36
C PRO A 317 20.43 30.64 22.40
N GLN A 318 21.68 31.07 22.48
CA GLN A 318 22.26 32.01 21.51
C GLN A 318 22.79 31.28 20.26
N ASP A 319 22.61 31.93 19.11
CA ASP A 319 23.08 31.41 17.82
C ASP A 319 24.62 31.43 17.74
N TRP A 320 25.20 30.36 17.17
CA TRP A 320 26.66 30.21 17.06
C TRP A 320 27.34 31.32 16.28
N LYS A 321 26.67 31.87 15.25
CA LYS A 321 27.19 33.00 14.45
C LYS A 321 27.30 34.26 15.29
N ILE A 322 26.33 34.52 16.17
CA ILE A 322 26.32 35.67 17.08
C ILE A 322 27.44 35.53 18.11
N LEU A 323 27.59 34.35 18.71
CA LEU A 323 28.65 34.09 19.69
C LEU A 323 30.05 34.18 19.07
N ALA A 324 30.23 33.60 17.88
CA ALA A 324 31.48 33.65 17.14
C ALA A 324 31.88 35.10 16.79
N GLN A 325 30.92 35.91 16.33
CA GLN A 325 31.13 37.33 16.07
C GLN A 325 31.49 38.10 17.35
N ARG A 326 30.77 37.86 18.46
CA ARG A 326 31.01 38.52 19.74
C ARG A 326 32.39 38.19 20.31
N TRP A 327 32.86 36.95 20.13
CA TRP A 327 34.12 36.47 20.69
C TRP A 327 35.30 36.52 19.72
N GLY A 328 35.09 37.05 18.51
CA GLY A 328 36.15 37.23 17.51
C GLY A 328 36.77 35.90 17.04
N CYS A 329 35.97 34.84 16.95
CA CYS A 329 36.43 33.52 16.51
C CYS A 329 35.60 32.99 15.33
N ASP A 330 36.11 31.95 14.66
CA ASP A 330 35.37 31.29 13.60
C ASP A 330 34.25 30.39 14.18
N ARG A 331 33.07 30.39 13.55
CA ARG A 331 31.91 29.60 13.97
C ARG A 331 32.24 28.11 14.10
N THR A 332 32.97 27.55 13.15
CA THR A 332 33.32 26.13 13.16
C THR A 332 34.29 25.79 14.28
N THR A 333 35.13 26.75 14.69
CA THR A 333 36.01 26.59 15.84
C THR A 333 35.20 26.49 17.14
N LEU A 334 34.16 27.31 17.27
CA LEU A 334 33.30 27.33 18.46
C LEU A 334 32.42 26.09 18.55
N GLU A 335 31.81 25.68 17.44
CA GLU A 335 31.02 24.44 17.35
C GLU A 335 31.87 23.20 17.66
N ARG A 336 33.09 23.10 17.10
CA ARG A 336 34.02 22.00 17.39
C ARG A 336 34.48 22.00 18.84
N PHE A 337 34.71 23.17 19.43
CA PHE A 337 35.07 23.26 20.84
C PHE A 337 33.92 22.78 21.74
N TYR A 338 32.68 23.19 21.43
CA TYR A 338 31.50 22.71 22.13
C TYR A 338 31.35 21.19 22.03
N GLN A 339 31.39 20.63 20.82
CA GLN A 339 31.19 19.20 20.59
C GLN A 339 32.31 18.32 21.17
N ASN A 340 33.56 18.77 21.14
CA ASN A 340 34.70 17.93 21.55
C ASN A 340 35.11 18.13 23.02
N LYS A 341 34.65 19.19 23.69
CA LYS A 341 35.07 19.53 25.05
C LYS A 341 33.90 19.81 26.00
N CYS A 342 32.89 20.54 25.55
CA CYS A 342 31.75 20.88 26.41
C CYS A 342 30.74 19.74 26.51
N VAL A 343 30.38 19.09 25.39
CA VAL A 343 29.43 17.97 25.36
C VAL A 343 29.96 16.74 26.12
N PRO A 344 31.24 16.33 25.97
CA PRO A 344 31.79 15.24 26.79
C PRO A 344 31.76 15.56 28.28
N TRP A 345 32.10 16.79 28.67
CA TRP A 345 32.00 17.22 30.07
C TRP A 345 30.55 17.16 30.59
N LEU A 346 29.58 17.65 29.81
CA LEU A 346 28.17 17.57 30.17
C LEU A 346 27.69 16.12 30.30
N ARG A 347 28.22 15.21 29.47
CA ARG A 347 27.91 13.78 29.57
C ARG A 347 28.44 13.17 30.87
N ASP A 348 29.67 13.49 31.24
CA ASP A 348 30.34 12.93 32.41
C ASP A 348 29.75 13.45 33.74
N TYR A 349 29.25 14.70 33.76
CA TYR A 349 28.79 15.37 34.98
C TYR A 349 27.28 15.65 35.05
N CYS A 350 26.54 15.41 33.96
CA CYS A 350 25.08 15.56 33.87
C CYS A 350 24.44 14.33 33.19
N GLU A 351 24.90 13.13 33.53
CA GLU A 351 24.50 11.85 32.90
C GLU A 351 22.97 11.64 32.88
N GLU A 352 22.27 12.09 33.91
CA GLU A 352 20.80 12.01 34.04
C GLU A 352 20.03 12.89 33.03
N LEU A 353 20.72 13.78 32.30
CA LEU A 353 20.14 14.75 31.37
C LEU A 353 20.59 14.55 29.91
N ILE A 354 21.30 13.46 29.61
CA ILE A 354 21.82 13.16 28.26
C ILE A 354 20.71 13.10 27.21
N ASP A 355 19.52 12.62 27.56
CA ASP A 355 18.37 12.55 26.64
C ASP A 355 17.83 13.94 26.24
N TRP A 356 18.28 15.01 26.91
CA TRP A 356 17.81 16.40 26.74
C TRP A 356 18.88 17.38 26.21
N LEU A 357 20.12 16.91 26.05
CA LEU A 357 21.29 17.68 25.56
C LEU A 357 21.52 17.44 24.06
#